data_AF-A0A8S3GZG9-F1
#
_entry.id   AF-A0A8S3GZG9-F1
#
_cell.length_a   1.000
_cell.length_b   1.000
_cell.length_c   1.000
_cell.angle_alpha   90.00
_cell.angle_beta   90.00
_cell.angle_gamma   90.00
#
_symmetry.space_group_name_H-M   'P 1'
#
loop_
_entity.id
_entity.type
_entity.pdbx_description
1 polymer ?
#
loop_
_entity_poly.entity_id
_entity_poly.type
_entity_poly.pdbx_seq_one_letter_code
_entity_poly.pdbx_strand_id
1 'polypeptide(L)' 'MIIEAVFEDLQLKQKVLAEIEQNMPEHCVFASNTSALPIHQIAANSRRPEK' A
#
# COMPACT_ATOMS: atom_id res chain seq x y z
N MET A 1 11.59 -1.28 -3.96
CA MET A 1 10.50 -2.12 -3.42
C MET A 1 10.34 -1.78 -1.96
N ILE A 2 9.12 -1.60 -1.50
CA ILE A 2 8.76 -1.31 -0.10
C ILE A 2 7.82 -2.40 0.38
N ILE A 3 8.04 -2.88 1.61
CA ILE A 3 7.16 -3.85 2.27
C ILE A 3 6.54 -3.17 3.48
N GLU A 4 5.23 -3.02 3.47
CA GLU A 4 4.43 -2.48 4.56
C GLU A 4 4.05 -3.62 5.54
N ALA A 5 4.26 -3.38 6.83
CA ALA A 5 3.96 -4.33 7.91
C ALA A 5 3.45 -3.61 9.17
N VAL A 6 2.58 -2.61 8.99
CA VAL A 6 1.81 -1.97 10.05
C VAL A 6 0.62 -2.84 10.48
N PHE A 7 -0.11 -2.38 11.50
CA PHE A 7 -1.28 -3.09 12.02
C PHE A 7 -2.31 -3.42 10.94
N GLU A 8 -3.09 -4.47 11.22
CA GLU A 8 -4.10 -5.01 10.31
C GLU A 8 -5.40 -4.20 10.31
N ASP A 9 -5.26 -2.94 9.92
CA ASP A 9 -6.33 -1.97 9.77
C ASP A 9 -6.32 -1.39 8.35
N LEU A 10 -7.47 -1.46 7.67
CA LEU A 10 -7.59 -1.06 6.27
C LEU A 10 -7.30 0.43 6.07
N GLN A 11 -7.83 1.30 6.94
CA GLN A 11 -7.67 2.74 6.81
C GLN A 11 -6.20 3.15 7.04
N LEU A 12 -5.54 2.52 8.01
CA LEU A 12 -4.13 2.74 8.30
C LEU A 12 -3.26 2.35 7.10
N LYS A 13 -3.47 1.17 6.51
CA LYS A 13 -2.68 0.73 5.35
C LYS A 13 -2.90 1.61 4.13
N GLN A 14 -4.15 2.01 3.85
CA GLN A 14 -4.45 2.97 2.77
C GLN A 14 -3.75 4.31 2.99
N LYS A 15 -3.73 4.82 4.23
CA LYS A 15 -3.02 6.05 4.58
C LYS A 15 -1.52 5.93 4.35
N VAL A 16 -0.91 4.83 4.82
CA VAL A 16 0.52 4.54 4.61
C VAL A 16 0.86 4.49 3.12
N LEU A 17 0.04 3.79 2.32
CA LEU A 17 0.22 3.74 0.87
C LEU A 17 0.19 5.15 0.24
N ALA A 18 -0.80 5.97 0.58
CA ALA A 18 -0.94 7.33 0.03
C ALA A 18 0.22 8.26 0.41
N GLU A 19 0.82 8.10 1.59
CA GLU A 19 1.99 8.87 2.04
C GLU A 19 3.28 8.42 1.32
N ILE A 20 3.45 7.10 1.15
CA ILE A 20 4.63 6.52 0.49
C ILE A 20 4.60 6.82 -1.01
N GLU A 21 3.45 6.74 -1.66
CA GLU A 21 3.29 7.04 -3.09
C GLU A 21 3.79 8.43 -3.49
N GLN A 22 3.72 9.41 -2.59
CA GLN A 22 4.19 10.77 -2.83
C GLN A 22 5.72 10.88 -2.85
N ASN A 23 6.41 9.93 -2.23
CA ASN A 23 7.85 9.96 -2.01
C ASN A 23 8.60 8.84 -2.75
N MET A 24 7.88 7.86 -3.32
CA MET A 24 8.50 6.70 -3.95
C MET A 24 8.81 6.94 -5.44
N PRO A 25 9.97 6.43 -5.94
CA PRO A 25 10.29 6.45 -7.37
C PRO A 25 9.22 5.75 -8.22
N GLU A 26 9.10 6.11 -9.49
CA GLU A 26 8.09 5.52 -10.41
C GLU A 26 8.20 4.01 -10.62
N HIS A 27 9.41 3.47 -10.45
CA HIS A 27 9.71 2.05 -10.57
C HIS A 27 9.58 1.28 -9.25
N CYS A 28 9.24 1.97 -8.15
CA CYS A 28 9.09 1.31 -6.87
C CYS A 28 7.77 0.52 -6.82
N VAL A 29 7.86 -0.70 -6.29
CA VAL A 29 6.73 -1.60 -6.03
C VAL A 29 6.37 -1.51 -4.54
N PHE A 30 5.08 -1.40 -4.26
CA PHE A 30 4.52 -1.49 -2.90
C PHE A 30 3.95 -2.89 -2.66
N ALA A 31 4.35 -3.51 -1.56
CA ALA A 31 3.81 -4.78 -1.10
C ALA A 31 3.32 -4.65 0.34
N SER A 32 2.15 -5.21 0.65
CA SER A 32 1.63 -5.28 2.01
C SER A 32 1.78 -6.69 2.56
N ASN A 33 2.35 -6.82 3.76
CA ASN A 33 2.38 -8.05 4.54
C ASN A 33 1.04 -8.28 5.27
N THR A 34 -0.06 -8.20 4.55
CA THR A 34 -1.40 -8.48 5.08
C THR A 34 -1.72 -9.98 4.98
N SER A 35 -2.45 -10.50 5.96
CA SER A 35 -2.94 -11.89 5.97
C SER A 35 -4.45 -11.98 5.74
N ALA A 36 -5.21 -10.95 6.12
CA ALA A 36 -6.68 -11.00 6.14
C ALA A 36 -7.35 -9.99 5.20
N LEU A 37 -6.66 -8.90 4.84
CA LEU A 37 -7.26 -7.85 4.02
C LEU A 37 -7.01 -8.12 2.53
N PRO A 38 -8.05 -8.04 1.68
CA PRO A 38 -7.85 -8.15 0.24
C PRO A 38 -6.98 -7.00 -0.29
N ILE A 39 -5.91 -7.33 -1.03
CA ILE A 39 -4.96 -6.34 -1.58
C ILE A 39 -5.66 -5.25 -2.40
N HIS A 40 -6.68 -5.61 -3.20
CA HIS A 40 -7.44 -4.63 -4.00
C HIS A 40 -8.14 -3.56 -3.15
N GLN A 41 -8.49 -3.86 -1.89
CA GLN A 41 -9.07 -2.88 -0.97
C GLN A 41 -8.00 -1.92 -0.44
N ILE A 42 -6.79 -2.42 -0.15
CA ILE A 42 -5.66 -1.58 0.26
C ILE A 42 -5.27 -0.64 -0.90
N ALA A 43 -5.24 -1.16 -2.13
CA ALA A 43 -4.90 -0.40 -3.34
C ALA A 43 -6.06 0.45 -3.91
N ALA A 44 -7.25 0.43 -3.32
CA ALA A 44 -8.45 1.08 -3.90
C ALA A 44 -8.28 2.59 -4.15
N ASN A 45 -7.45 3.25 -3.33
CA ASN A 45 -7.15 4.68 -3.42
C ASN A 45 -5.72 4.98 -3.93
N SER A 46 -5.02 3.94 -4.40
CA SER A 46 -3.67 4.05 -4.97
C SER A 46 -3.71 4.81 -6.29
N ARG A 47 -2.68 5.62 -6.55
CA ARG A 47 -2.47 6.25 -7.86
C ARG A 47 -1.92 5.25 -8.89
N ARG A 48 -1.40 4.11 -8.44
CA ARG A 48 -0.72 3.09 -9.24
C ARG A 48 -1.11 1.68 -8.74
N PRO A 49 -2.40 1.30 -8.82
CA PRO A 49 -2.91 0.07 -8.21
C PRO A 49 -2.28 -1.22 -8.76
N GLU A 50 -1.59 -1.15 -9.90
CA GLU A 50 -0.83 -2.23 -10.52
C GLU A 50 0.61 -2.39 -9.99
N LYS A 51 1.10 -1.49 -9.15
CA LYS A 51 2.48 -1.46 -8.60
C LYS A 51 2.50 -1.46 -7.08
#